data_AF-A0A2S5X0F0-F1
#
_entry.id   AF-A0A2S5X0F0-F1
#
_cell.length_a   1.000
_cell.length_b   1.000
_cell.length_c   1.000
_cell.angle_alpha   90.00
_cell.angle_beta   90.00
_cell.angle_gamma   90.00
#
_symmetry.space_group_name_H-M   'P 1'
#
loop_
_entity.id
_entity.type
_entity.pdbx_description
1 polymer ?
#
loop_
_entity_poly.entity_id
_entity_poly.type
_entity_poly.pdbx_seq_one_letter_code
_entity_poly.pdbx_strand_id
1 'polypeptide(L)'
;MKNALWSIGGAAASVTYVLLVGYLTIQVSGLAGGAVFGLDNRLSGVTAPGPGLLQLALIAGVSGGALLILTRAVRSLDPAARFALRLGFAAATAVLVGAAFVMLSQRFEVLDLNTGPAPWVEGWLTRGGTASVVHLMLIVVVALLVAGRGRAAVRLPRTAPQASRGPAPGPHP
;
A
#
# COMPACT_ATOMS: atom_id res chain seq x y z
N MET A 1 9.98 6.57 -19.61
CA MET A 1 9.87 5.12 -19.37
C MET A 1 10.20 4.72 -17.93
N LYS A 2 11.34 5.11 -17.35
CA LYS A 2 11.76 4.71 -15.98
C LYS A 2 10.72 4.97 -14.88
N ASN A 3 9.99 6.09 -14.93
CA ASN A 3 8.95 6.42 -13.96
C ASN A 3 7.70 5.52 -14.08
N ALA A 4 7.35 5.09 -15.29
CA ALA A 4 6.25 4.16 -15.51
C ALA A 4 6.57 2.78 -14.88
N LEU A 5 7.81 2.32 -14.99
CA LEU A 5 8.26 1.08 -14.35
C LEU A 5 8.11 1.12 -12.82
N TRP A 6 8.47 2.24 -12.20
CA TRP A 6 8.28 2.43 -10.75
C TRP A 6 6.80 2.47 -10.35
N SER A 7 5.94 3.09 -11.15
CA SER A 7 4.50 3.07 -10.93
C SER A 7 3.92 1.67 -11.03
N ILE A 8 4.35 0.89 -12.03
CA ILE A 8 3.96 -0.52 -12.19
C ILE A 8 4.44 -1.34 -10.99
N GLY A 9 5.68 -1.12 -10.54
CA GLY A 9 6.21 -1.77 -9.35
C GLY A 9 5.40 -1.45 -8.09
N GLY A 10 4.98 -0.19 -7.92
CA GLY A 10 4.09 0.21 -6.83
C GLY A 10 2.72 -0.44 -6.91
N ALA A 11 2.13 -0.51 -8.10
CA ALA A 11 0.84 -1.16 -8.33
C ALA A 11 0.91 -2.68 -8.07
N ALA A 12 1.94 -3.36 -8.57
CA ALA A 12 2.18 -4.78 -8.31
C ALA A 12 2.37 -5.06 -6.81
N ALA A 13 3.14 -4.23 -6.12
CA ALA A 13 3.32 -4.33 -4.67
C ALA A 13 1.99 -4.15 -3.91
N SER A 14 1.12 -3.23 -4.35
CA SER A 14 -0.21 -3.04 -3.79
C SER A 14 -1.11 -4.26 -4.00
N VAL A 15 -1.16 -4.82 -5.21
CA VAL A 15 -1.93 -6.03 -5.50
C VAL A 15 -1.49 -7.18 -4.60
N THR A 16 -0.19 -7.45 -4.53
CA THR A 16 0.35 -8.50 -3.65
C THR A 16 0.02 -8.23 -2.19
N TYR A 17 0.15 -6.98 -1.73
CA TYR A 17 -0.16 -6.59 -0.36
C TYR A 17 -1.63 -6.85 0.01
N VAL A 18 -2.57 -6.35 -0.81
CA VAL A 18 -4.01 -6.48 -0.55
C VAL A 18 -4.44 -7.94 -0.56
N LEU A 19 -3.99 -8.71 -1.55
CA LEU A 19 -4.34 -10.13 -1.66
C LEU A 19 -3.77 -10.95 -0.50
N LEU A 20 -2.52 -10.69 -0.10
CA LEU A 20 -1.91 -11.39 1.02
C LEU A 20 -2.60 -11.08 2.35
N VAL A 21 -2.95 -9.80 2.59
CA VAL A 21 -3.73 -9.41 3.77
C VAL A 21 -5.10 -10.08 3.76
N GLY A 22 -5.76 -10.13 2.60
CA GLY A 22 -7.05 -10.80 2.44
C GLY A 22 -6.99 -12.29 2.75
N TYR A 23 -6.02 -12.99 2.16
CA TYR A 23 -5.76 -14.40 2.45
C TYR A 23 -5.53 -14.66 3.95
N LEU A 24 -4.65 -13.87 4.59
CA LEU A 24 -4.37 -14.02 6.02
C LEU A 24 -5.61 -13.72 6.87
N THR A 25 -6.45 -12.77 6.46
CA THR A 25 -7.70 -12.42 7.16
C THR A 25 -8.72 -13.55 7.09
N ILE A 26 -8.81 -14.27 5.96
CA ILE A 26 -9.62 -15.49 5.82
C ILE A 26 -9.11 -16.56 6.80
N GLN A 27 -7.80 -16.76 6.89
CA GLN A 27 -7.21 -17.73 7.80
C GLN A 27 -7.48 -17.39 9.27
N VAL A 28 -7.38 -16.12 9.67
CA VAL A 28 -7.76 -15.68 11.03
C VAL A 28 -9.22 -16.02 11.32
N SER A 29 -10.11 -15.71 10.38
CA SER A 29 -11.55 -15.96 10.53
C SER A 29 -11.86 -17.46 10.60
N GLY A 30 -11.18 -18.27 9.77
CA GLY A 30 -11.28 -19.72 9.80
C GLY A 30 -10.83 -20.31 11.12
N LEU A 31 -9.62 -19.94 11.57
CA LEU A 31 -9.06 -20.47 12.81
C LEU A 31 -9.90 -20.09 14.04
N ALA A 32 -10.49 -18.89 14.06
CA ALA A 32 -11.41 -18.51 15.11
C ALA A 32 -12.65 -19.43 15.19
N GLY A 33 -13.08 -19.99 14.05
CA GLY A 33 -14.15 -20.98 13.95
C GLY A 33 -13.68 -22.44 13.94
N GLY A 34 -12.38 -22.71 14.12
CA GLY A 34 -11.82 -24.06 14.03
C GLY A 34 -11.71 -24.62 12.59
N ALA A 35 -11.85 -23.78 11.57
CA ALA A 35 -11.69 -24.15 10.17
C ALA A 35 -10.30 -23.76 9.64
N VAL A 36 -9.70 -24.63 8.83
CA VAL A 36 -8.51 -24.31 8.05
C VAL A 36 -8.91 -24.27 6.59
N PHE A 37 -8.58 -23.17 5.91
CA PHE A 37 -8.89 -22.98 4.50
C PHE A 37 -7.66 -23.21 3.62
N GLY A 38 -7.86 -23.78 2.44
CA GLY A 38 -6.84 -23.86 1.39
C GLY A 38 -6.64 -22.52 0.67
N LEU A 39 -5.74 -22.51 -0.33
CA LEU A 39 -5.52 -21.32 -1.20
C LEU A 39 -6.72 -21.01 -2.09
N ASP A 40 -7.57 -21.99 -2.35
CA ASP A 40 -8.84 -21.83 -3.06
C ASP A 40 -9.98 -21.32 -2.16
N ASN A 41 -9.68 -21.05 -0.88
CA ASN A 41 -10.61 -20.70 0.19
C ASN A 41 -11.63 -21.80 0.52
N ARG A 42 -11.37 -23.06 0.14
CA ARG A 42 -12.20 -24.19 0.56
C ARG A 42 -11.71 -24.77 1.88
N LEU A 43 -12.63 -25.37 2.63
CA LEU A 43 -12.29 -26.04 3.89
C LEU A 43 -11.32 -27.19 3.58
N SER A 44 -10.08 -27.09 4.05
CA SER A 44 -9.05 -28.11 3.91
C SER A 44 -8.92 -28.98 5.15
N GLY A 45 -9.39 -28.50 6.30
CA GLY A 45 -9.35 -29.25 7.55
C GLY A 45 -10.06 -28.55 8.69
N VAL A 46 -10.23 -29.28 9.79
CA VAL A 46 -10.80 -28.77 11.05
C VAL A 46 -9.73 -28.87 12.12
N THR A 47 -9.62 -27.83 12.94
CA THR A 47 -8.65 -27.71 14.03
C THR A 47 -9.31 -27.14 15.27
N ALA A 48 -8.61 -27.17 16.40
CA ALA A 48 -9.08 -26.50 17.61
C ALA A 48 -9.21 -24.99 17.36
N PRO A 49 -10.35 -24.36 17.71
CA PRO A 49 -10.54 -22.93 17.56
C PRO A 49 -9.43 -22.14 18.23
N GLY A 50 -8.90 -21.15 17.53
CA GLY A 50 -7.79 -20.34 18.02
C GLY A 50 -7.78 -18.93 17.42
N PRO A 51 -7.15 -17.97 18.11
CA PRO A 51 -7.14 -16.56 17.72
C PRO A 51 -6.38 -16.24 16.41
N GLY A 52 -5.69 -17.21 15.79
CA GLY A 52 -4.90 -16.95 14.59
C GLY A 52 -3.73 -15.98 14.79
N LEU A 53 -3.07 -16.01 15.97
CA LEU A 53 -2.02 -15.05 16.35
C LEU A 53 -0.87 -15.00 15.34
N LEU A 54 -0.49 -16.14 14.76
CA LEU A 54 0.55 -16.19 13.74
C LEU A 54 0.13 -15.40 12.49
N GLN A 55 -1.11 -15.54 12.05
CA GLN A 55 -1.65 -14.83 10.90
C GLN A 55 -1.75 -13.33 11.17
N LEU A 56 -2.15 -12.92 12.38
CA LEU A 56 -2.13 -11.52 12.80
C LEU A 56 -0.70 -10.94 12.80
N ALA A 57 0.27 -11.70 13.32
CA ALA A 57 1.68 -11.31 13.29
C ALA A 57 2.20 -11.18 11.85
N LEU A 58 1.79 -12.05 10.94
CA LEU A 58 2.12 -11.96 9.53
C LEU A 58 1.47 -10.73 8.86
N ILE A 59 0.21 -10.41 9.16
CA ILE A 59 -0.45 -9.18 8.66
C ILE A 59 0.32 -7.94 9.13
N ALA A 60 0.70 -7.90 10.40
CA ALA A 60 1.49 -6.83 10.97
C ALA A 60 2.87 -6.72 10.31
N GLY A 61 3.56 -7.85 10.12
CA GLY A 61 4.86 -7.92 9.46
C GLY A 61 4.82 -7.47 8.01
N VAL A 62 3.85 -7.94 7.22
CA VAL A 62 3.63 -7.54 5.83
C VAL A 62 3.30 -6.05 5.72
N SER A 63 2.44 -5.53 6.61
CA SER A 63 2.08 -4.11 6.64
C SER A 63 3.26 -3.24 7.04
N GLY A 64 4.01 -3.64 8.07
CA GLY A 64 5.24 -2.97 8.48
C GLY A 64 6.30 -2.98 7.37
N GLY A 65 6.47 -4.12 6.68
CA GLY A 65 7.35 -4.26 5.54
C GLY A 65 6.98 -3.34 4.37
N ALA A 66 5.70 -3.30 3.99
CA ALA A 66 5.19 -2.39 2.97
C ALA A 66 5.46 -0.92 3.34
N LEU A 67 5.18 -0.53 4.59
CA LEU A 67 5.45 0.82 5.07
C LEU A 67 6.94 1.16 5.05
N LEU A 68 7.81 0.25 5.49
CA LEU A 68 9.26 0.42 5.44
C LEU A 68 9.77 0.58 4.01
N ILE A 69 9.24 -0.18 3.06
CA ILE A 69 9.59 -0.05 1.64
C ILE A 69 9.21 1.34 1.14
N LEU A 70 7.96 1.75 1.36
CA LEU A 70 7.39 3.01 0.88
C LEU A 70 8.02 4.26 1.53
N THR A 71 8.60 4.12 2.73
CA THR A 71 9.16 5.24 3.49
C THR A 71 10.69 5.28 3.53
N ARG A 72 11.37 4.14 3.74
CA ARG A 72 12.81 4.04 3.98
C ARG A 72 13.57 3.41 2.83
N ALA A 73 13.14 2.25 2.33
CA ALA A 73 13.91 1.52 1.31
C ALA A 73 14.05 2.34 0.01
N VAL A 74 13.01 3.11 -0.33
CA VAL A 74 13.02 3.94 -1.54
C VAL A 74 13.68 5.32 -1.35
N ARG A 75 14.25 5.65 -0.18
CA ARG A 75 14.80 7.01 0.08
C ARG A 75 15.94 7.40 -0.85
N SER A 76 16.74 6.43 -1.29
CA SER A 76 17.85 6.62 -2.22
C SER A 76 17.40 6.85 -3.66
N LEU A 77 16.13 6.57 -3.99
CA LEU A 77 15.59 6.81 -5.32
C LEU A 77 15.36 8.30 -5.57
N ASP A 78 15.45 8.69 -6.84
CA ASP A 78 15.05 10.02 -7.33
C ASP A 78 13.64 10.39 -6.79
N PRO A 79 13.41 11.63 -6.30
CA PRO A 79 12.08 12.14 -5.97
C PRO A 79 10.97 11.73 -6.96
N ALA A 80 11.22 11.78 -8.27
CA ALA A 80 10.22 11.44 -9.28
C ALA A 80 9.86 9.94 -9.27
N ALA A 81 10.86 9.06 -9.11
CA ALA A 81 10.67 7.62 -9.01
C ALA A 81 9.92 7.22 -7.73
N ARG A 82 10.27 7.84 -6.59
CA ARG A 82 9.57 7.64 -5.31
C ARG A 82 8.10 8.04 -5.41
N PHE A 83 7.84 9.19 -6.03
CA PHE A 83 6.49 9.67 -6.25
C PHE A 83 5.70 8.70 -7.14
N ALA A 84 6.27 8.29 -8.27
CA ALA A 84 5.63 7.34 -9.18
C ALA A 84 5.31 5.99 -8.50
N LEU A 85 6.23 5.44 -7.71
CA LEU A 85 6.01 4.20 -6.95
C LEU A 85 4.85 4.35 -5.95
N ARG A 86 4.86 5.41 -5.13
CA ARG A 86 3.79 5.66 -4.15
C ARG A 86 2.46 5.93 -4.81
N LEU A 87 2.45 6.64 -5.93
CA LEU A 87 1.23 6.92 -6.70
C LEU A 87 0.65 5.63 -7.26
N GLY A 88 1.48 4.78 -7.87
CA GLY A 88 1.06 3.48 -8.38
C GLY A 88 0.50 2.59 -7.27
N PHE A 89 1.15 2.55 -6.11
CA PHE A 89 0.66 1.82 -4.94
C PHE A 89 -0.69 2.36 -4.46
N ALA A 90 -0.83 3.68 -4.27
CA ALA A 90 -2.06 4.30 -3.80
C ALA A 90 -3.22 4.11 -4.78
N ALA A 91 -2.98 4.34 -6.07
CA ALA A 91 -4.00 4.19 -7.11
C ALA A 91 -4.47 2.74 -7.22
N ALA A 92 -3.56 1.77 -7.27
CA ALA A 92 -3.93 0.35 -7.29
C ALA A 92 -4.70 -0.05 -6.03
N THR A 93 -4.26 0.40 -4.85
CA THR A 93 -4.96 0.09 -3.58
C THR A 93 -6.38 0.67 -3.60
N ALA A 94 -6.56 1.92 -4.03
CA ALA A 94 -7.87 2.54 -4.14
C ALA A 94 -8.79 1.80 -5.13
N VAL A 95 -8.25 1.39 -6.28
CA VAL A 95 -8.99 0.59 -7.28
C VAL A 95 -9.40 -0.76 -6.69
N LEU A 96 -8.51 -1.46 -5.99
CA LEU A 96 -8.79 -2.76 -5.38
C LEU A 96 -9.83 -2.66 -4.25
N VAL A 97 -9.75 -1.61 -3.42
CA VAL A 97 -10.76 -1.31 -2.40
C VAL A 97 -12.11 -1.02 -3.06
N GLY A 98 -12.15 -0.18 -4.10
CA GLY A 98 -13.37 0.09 -4.86
C GLY A 98 -13.96 -1.15 -5.51
N ALA A 99 -13.12 -2.01 -6.11
CA ALA A 99 -13.54 -3.28 -6.69
C ALA A 99 -14.12 -4.22 -5.63
N ALA A 100 -13.50 -4.30 -4.45
CA ALA A 100 -14.03 -5.07 -3.32
C ALA A 100 -15.41 -4.57 -2.88
N PHE A 101 -15.61 -3.25 -2.80
CA PHE A 101 -16.92 -2.66 -2.48
C PHE A 101 -17.98 -2.96 -3.54
N VAL A 102 -17.63 -2.88 -4.83
CA VAL A 102 -18.56 -3.22 -5.93
C VAL A 102 -18.92 -4.71 -5.90
N MET A 103 -17.95 -5.59 -5.67
CA MET A 103 -18.22 -7.04 -5.52
C MET A 103 -19.16 -7.30 -4.33
N LEU A 104 -18.94 -6.60 -3.21
CA LEU A 104 -19.77 -6.75 -2.02
C LEU A 104 -21.19 -6.20 -2.24
N SER A 105 -21.35 -5.10 -2.98
CA SER A 105 -22.65 -4.51 -3.28
C SER A 105 -23.46 -5.30 -4.32
N GLN A 106 -22.81 -6.13 -5.13
CA GLN A 106 -23.50 -7.06 -6.04
C GLN A 106 -23.94 -8.33 -5.32
N ARG A 107 -23.31 -8.67 -4.18
CA ARG A 107 -23.57 -9.88 -3.39
C ARG A 107 -24.38 -9.60 -2.11
N PHE A 108 -25.39 -8.73 -2.14
CA PHE A 108 -26.36 -8.55 -1.03
C PHE A 108 -27.25 -9.81 -0.77
N GLU A 109 -26.77 -11.01 -1.07
CA GLU A 109 -27.28 -12.21 -0.42
C GLU A 109 -26.74 -12.20 1.00
N VAL A 110 -27.67 -12.20 1.96
CA VAL A 110 -27.44 -12.43 3.38
C VAL A 110 -26.25 -13.36 3.56
N LEU A 111 -25.31 -12.99 4.44
CA LEU A 111 -24.13 -13.78 4.82
C LEU A 111 -24.57 -15.21 5.17
N ASP A 112 -24.70 -16.06 4.16
CA ASP A 112 -25.21 -17.40 4.34
C ASP A 112 -24.04 -18.19 4.92
N LEU A 113 -24.16 -18.48 6.22
CA LEU A 113 -23.14 -19.24 6.95
C LEU A 113 -22.84 -20.59 6.27
N ASN A 114 -23.72 -21.07 5.40
CA ASN A 114 -23.55 -22.30 4.64
C ASN A 114 -22.60 -22.16 3.42
N THR A 115 -22.33 -20.95 2.92
CA THR A 115 -21.63 -20.79 1.63
C THR A 115 -20.12 -20.55 1.76
N GLY A 116 -19.59 -20.33 2.97
CA GLY A 116 -18.17 -20.12 3.20
C GLY A 116 -17.60 -18.86 2.52
N PRO A 117 -16.27 -18.62 2.57
CA PRO A 117 -15.66 -17.48 1.88
C PRO A 117 -15.78 -17.62 0.36
N ALA A 118 -15.87 -16.49 -0.36
CA ALA A 118 -15.80 -16.50 -1.81
C ALA A 118 -14.50 -17.19 -2.30
N PRO A 119 -14.55 -17.98 -3.38
CA PRO A 119 -13.44 -18.82 -3.79
C PRO A 119 -12.27 -18.00 -4.36
N TRP A 120 -11.05 -18.52 -4.23
CA TRP A 120 -9.82 -17.98 -4.83
C TRP A 120 -9.58 -16.47 -4.56
N VAL A 121 -9.12 -15.75 -5.60
CA VAL A 121 -8.71 -14.35 -5.54
C VAL A 121 -9.87 -13.41 -5.21
N GLU A 122 -11.10 -13.79 -5.53
CA GLU A 122 -12.28 -12.99 -5.18
C GLU A 122 -12.44 -12.90 -3.65
N GLY A 123 -12.30 -14.02 -2.94
CA GLY A 123 -12.30 -14.02 -1.48
C GLY A 123 -11.17 -13.19 -0.89
N TRP A 124 -9.98 -13.28 -1.47
CA TRP A 124 -8.81 -12.53 -1.01
C TRP A 124 -9.00 -11.03 -1.24
N LEU A 125 -9.51 -10.64 -2.41
CA LEU A 125 -9.77 -9.25 -2.73
C LEU A 125 -10.87 -8.66 -1.85
N THR A 126 -11.99 -9.37 -1.67
CA THR A 126 -13.10 -8.89 -0.84
C THR A 126 -12.70 -8.73 0.62
N ARG A 127 -11.95 -9.70 1.18
CA ARG A 127 -11.47 -9.62 2.57
C ARG A 127 -10.31 -8.65 2.75
N GLY A 128 -9.39 -8.57 1.79
CA GLY A 128 -8.27 -7.65 1.82
C GLY A 128 -8.72 -6.21 1.64
N GLY A 129 -9.58 -5.96 0.65
CA GLY A 129 -10.14 -4.65 0.34
C GLY A 129 -11.07 -4.09 1.42
N THR A 130 -11.64 -4.94 2.28
CA THR A 130 -12.44 -4.52 3.44
C THR A 130 -11.64 -4.45 4.75
N ALA A 131 -10.38 -4.90 4.78
CA ALA A 131 -9.55 -4.88 5.98
C ALA A 131 -9.14 -3.45 6.38
N SER A 132 -9.31 -3.09 7.65
CA SER A 132 -8.94 -1.75 8.17
C SER A 132 -7.47 -1.41 7.96
N VAL A 133 -6.57 -2.40 8.03
CA VAL A 133 -5.13 -2.20 7.82
C VAL A 133 -4.81 -1.72 6.40
N VAL A 134 -5.55 -2.18 5.38
CA VAL A 134 -5.37 -1.75 3.98
C VAL A 134 -5.82 -0.30 3.82
N HIS A 135 -6.93 0.08 4.43
CA HIS A 135 -7.42 1.47 4.43
C HIS A 135 -6.44 2.42 5.13
N LEU A 136 -5.92 2.01 6.30
CA LEU A 136 -4.89 2.78 7.01
C LEU A 136 -3.62 2.92 6.16
N MET A 137 -3.19 1.85 5.49
CA MET A 137 -2.05 1.91 4.57
C MET A 137 -2.30 2.90 3.43
N LEU A 138 -3.49 2.87 2.82
CA LEU A 138 -3.87 3.82 1.77
C LEU A 138 -3.79 5.27 2.27
N ILE A 139 -4.37 5.57 3.44
CA ILE A 139 -4.33 6.90 4.06
C ILE A 139 -2.87 7.34 4.28
N VAL A 140 -2.03 6.46 4.82
CA VAL A 140 -0.61 6.76 5.07
C VAL A 140 0.12 7.06 3.76
N VAL A 141 -0.09 6.27 2.71
CA VAL A 141 0.57 6.50 1.42
C VAL A 141 0.11 7.80 0.76
N VAL A 142 -1.18 8.12 0.84
CA VAL A 142 -1.71 9.41 0.37
C VAL A 142 -1.08 10.56 1.16
N ALA A 143 -0.98 10.46 2.48
CA ALA A 143 -0.32 11.47 3.30
C ALA A 143 1.16 11.65 2.90
N LEU A 144 1.88 10.56 2.60
CA LEU A 144 3.27 10.62 2.11
C LEU A 144 3.39 11.28 0.73
N LEU A 145 2.39 11.14 -0.13
CA LEU A 145 2.34 11.82 -1.44
C LEU A 145 2.11 13.33 -1.26
N VAL A 146 1.22 13.72 -0.36
CA VAL A 146 0.90 15.14 -0.08
C VAL A 146 2.08 15.83 0.61
N ALA A 147 2.66 15.23 1.65
CA ALA A 147 3.79 15.80 2.38
C ALA A 147 5.05 15.98 1.51
N GLY A 148 5.22 15.13 0.48
CA GLY A 148 6.32 15.23 -0.48
C GLY A 148 6.23 16.49 -1.36
N ARG A 149 5.01 16.95 -1.70
CA ARG A 149 4.79 18.15 -2.52
C ARG A 149 5.13 19.44 -1.77
N GLY A 150 4.76 19.53 -0.49
CA GLY A 150 5.04 20.71 0.34
C GLY A 150 6.53 21.03 0.48
N ARG A 151 7.39 19.99 0.56
CA ARG A 151 8.85 20.20 0.65
C ARG A 151 9.51 20.64 -0.66
N ALA A 152 8.90 20.31 -1.81
CA ALA A 152 9.41 20.76 -3.11
C ALA A 152 9.10 22.23 -3.36
N ALA A 153 7.94 22.72 -2.90
CA ALA A 153 7.51 24.12 -3.08
C ALA A 153 8.29 25.13 -2.23
N VAL A 154 8.85 24.71 -1.08
CA VAL A 154 9.55 25.61 -0.14
C VAL A 154 11.03 25.84 -0.51
N ARG A 155 11.56 25.17 -1.55
CA ARG A 155 12.93 25.39 -2.03
C ARG A 155 12.99 26.68 -2.86
N LEU A 156 13.02 27.82 -2.18
CA LEU A 156 13.21 29.15 -2.78
C LEU A 156 14.46 29.20 -3.68
N PRO A 157 14.46 30.00 -4.76
CA PRO A 157 15.64 30.20 -5.59
C PRO A 157 16.81 30.64 -4.73
N ARG A 158 17.90 29.89 -4.79
CA ARG A 158 19.19 30.30 -4.22
C ARG A 158 19.58 31.59 -4.93
N THR A 159 19.35 32.73 -4.28
CA THR A 159 19.84 34.02 -4.73
C THR A 159 21.32 33.88 -5.03
N ALA A 160 21.69 34.13 -6.29
CA ALA A 160 23.05 34.03 -6.77
C ALA A 160 24.00 34.89 -5.90
N PRO A 161 25.30 34.53 -5.82
CA PRO A 161 26.27 35.34 -5.08
C PRO A 161 26.26 36.76 -5.63
N GLN A 162 26.08 37.76 -4.75
CA GLN A 162 26.35 39.15 -5.09
C GLN A 162 27.78 39.22 -5.62
N ALA A 163 27.93 39.44 -6.92
CA ALA A 163 29.20 39.84 -7.50
C ALA A 163 29.56 41.20 -6.88
N SER A 164 30.45 41.21 -5.89
CA SER A 164 31.02 42.46 -5.39
C SER A 164 31.78 43.11 -6.55
N ARG A 165 31.23 44.20 -7.07
CA ARG A 165 31.91 45.09 -8.02
C ARG A 165 33.23 45.54 -7.38
N GLY A 166 34.35 45.11 -7.94
CA GLY A 166 35.65 45.73 -7.66
C GLY A 166 35.65 47.19 -8.15
N PRO A 167 36.24 48.14 -7.42
CA PRO A 167 36.40 49.51 -7.91
C PRO A 167 37.41 49.56 -9.06
N ALA A 168 37.12 50.42 -10.04
CA ALA A 168 37.90 50.59 -11.27
C ALA A 168 39.34 51.10 -11.01
N PRO A 169 40.32 50.78 -11.88
CA PRO A 169 41.67 51.31 -11.78
C PRO A 169 41.67 52.82 -12.04
N GLY A 170 42.20 53.60 -11.08
CA GLY A 170 42.40 55.04 -11.25
C GLY A 170 43.55 55.36 -12.22
N PRO A 171 43.55 56.57 -12.82
CA PRO A 171 44.59 56.96 -13.77
C PRO A 171 45.91 57.23 -13.06
N HIS A 172 46.99 56.67 -13.59
CA HIS A 172 48.37 56.93 -13.16
C HIS A 172 48.83 58.33 -13.59
N PRO A 173 49.61 59.03 -12.75
CA PRO A 173 50.35 60.24 -13.13
C PRO A 173 51.57 59.93 -14.01
#